data_AF-A0A7W0V6Y1-F1
#
_entry.id   AF-A0A7W0V6Y1-F1
#
_cell.length_a   1.000
_cell.length_b   1.000
_cell.length_c   1.000
_cell.angle_alpha   90.00
_cell.angle_beta   90.00
_cell.angle_gamma   90.00
#
_symmetry.space_group_name_H-M   'P 1'
#
loop_
_entity.id
_entity.type
_entity.pdbx_description
1 polymer ?
#
loop_
_entity_poly.entity_id
_entity_poly.type
_entity_poly.pdbx_seq_one_letter_code
_entity_poly.pdbx_strand_id
1 'polypeptide(L)'
;MNVLYFVHIPCCFGGRVQGRPRAAFALAPPPAAQSVRVRIPEEKGSDVNLATHLLFDGFEGDYQVAVVVSNDSDLVLPIEMIRARLGLDVGVINPHRNARPFLQKAASFYRTVSDGALRASHFPDELRDTRGIIRKPVGW
;
A
#
# COMPACT_ATOMS: atom_id res chain seq x y z
N MET A 1 -5.60 1.98 -25.34
CA MET A 1 -5.77 2.55 -23.99
C MET A 1 -4.75 1.85 -23.10
N ASN A 2 -3.68 2.54 -22.71
CA ASN A 2 -2.62 1.95 -21.89
C ASN A 2 -3.00 2.06 -20.41
N VAL A 3 -3.08 0.92 -19.74
CA VAL A 3 -3.47 0.82 -18.33
C VAL A 3 -2.30 0.28 -17.55
N LEU A 4 -1.79 1.07 -16.59
CA LEU A 4 -0.71 0.63 -15.73
C LEU A 4 -1.25 0.15 -14.38
N TYR A 5 -0.74 -1.00 -13.93
CA TYR A 5 -1.13 -1.62 -12.67
C TYR A 5 0.02 -1.49 -11.66
N PHE A 6 -0.28 -0.81 -10.57
CA PHE A 6 0.61 -0.59 -9.45
C PHE A 6 0.08 -1.35 -8.25
N VAL A 7 0.82 -2.35 -7.76
CA VAL A 7 0.39 -3.17 -6.62
C VAL A 7 1.30 -2.90 -5.44
N HIS A 8 0.71 -2.44 -4.34
CA HIS A 8 1.38 -2.37 -3.05
C HIS A 8 1.04 -3.63 -2.24
N ILE A 9 2.05 -4.46 -1.98
CA ILE A 9 1.97 -5.50 -0.95
C ILE A 9 2.75 -4.96 0.25
N PRO A 10 2.13 -4.76 1.43
CA PRO A 10 2.89 -4.46 2.62
C PRO A 10 3.73 -5.69 2.98
N CYS A 11 5.00 -5.67 2.60
CA CYS A 11 5.99 -6.54 3.20
C CYS A 11 6.16 -6.09 4.66
N CYS A 12 6.07 -7.02 5.59
CA CYS A 12 6.39 -6.79 6.99
C CYS A 12 7.78 -7.40 7.25
N PHE A 13 8.85 -6.65 7.07
CA PHE A 13 10.21 -7.04 7.46
C PHE A 13 10.60 -6.36 8.79
N GLY A 14 10.88 -7.18 9.81
CA GLY A 14 11.23 -6.72 11.15
C GLY A 14 12.65 -6.16 11.26
N GLY A 15 12.83 -4.87 10.95
CA GLY A 15 14.07 -4.12 11.20
C GLY A 15 14.08 -3.46 12.59
N ARG A 16 15.25 -3.45 13.25
CA ARG A 16 15.46 -2.93 14.62
C ARG A 16 16.33 -1.67 14.58
N VAL A 17 15.78 -0.51 14.94
CA VAL A 17 16.56 0.74 15.12
C VAL A 17 16.10 1.49 16.38
N GLN A 18 17.06 1.98 17.17
CA GLN A 18 16.88 2.81 18.36
C GLN A 18 16.78 4.29 17.99
N GLY A 19 15.59 4.90 18.12
CA GLY A 19 15.39 6.34 17.99
C GLY A 19 14.68 6.92 19.22
N ARG A 20 15.14 8.09 19.70
CA ARG A 20 14.52 8.85 20.80
C ARG A 20 13.59 9.93 20.23
N PRO A 21 12.26 9.86 20.44
CA PRO A 21 11.41 11.04 20.22
C PRO A 21 11.49 11.97 21.44
N ARG A 22 11.79 13.26 21.21
CA ARG A 22 11.65 14.32 22.21
C ARG A 22 10.30 15.01 21.99
N ALA A 23 9.32 14.73 22.82
CA ALA A 23 8.16 15.60 23.00
C ALA A 23 8.48 16.58 24.13
N ALA A 24 8.49 17.89 23.84
CA ALA A 24 8.63 18.93 24.84
C ALA A 24 7.25 19.52 25.12
N PHE A 25 6.72 19.27 26.32
CA PHE A 25 5.87 20.24 27.05
C PHE A 25 5.66 19.73 28.49
N ALA A 26 6.34 20.34 29.46
CA ALA A 26 5.87 20.51 30.84
C ALA A 26 6.87 21.39 31.63
N LEU A 27 6.34 22.46 32.21
CA LEU A 27 6.96 23.19 33.32
C LEU A 27 7.00 22.26 34.55
N ALA A 28 8.18 22.12 35.16
CA ALA A 28 8.57 21.26 36.30
C ALA A 28 9.30 19.94 35.94
N PRO A 29 10.38 19.57 36.67
CA PRO A 29 11.13 18.35 36.41
C PRO A 29 10.28 17.11 36.79
N PRO A 30 10.02 16.17 35.86
CA PRO A 30 9.26 14.98 36.18
C PRO A 30 10.07 14.03 37.10
N PRO A 31 9.41 13.34 38.05
CA PRO A 31 10.05 12.31 38.86
C PRO A 31 10.62 11.22 37.94
N ALA A 32 11.88 10.83 38.17
CA ALA A 32 12.67 9.82 37.47
C ALA A 32 12.02 9.26 36.19
N ALA A 33 12.32 9.90 35.05
CA ALA A 33 11.74 9.57 33.74
C ALA A 33 11.78 8.06 33.46
N GLN A 34 10.62 7.41 33.54
CA GLN A 34 10.48 5.99 33.27
C GLN A 34 10.50 5.78 31.75
N SER A 35 11.57 5.21 31.22
CA SER A 35 11.67 4.91 29.80
C SER A 35 10.80 3.69 29.45
N VAL A 36 9.79 3.88 28.61
CA VAL A 36 8.97 2.79 28.09
C VAL A 36 9.55 2.34 26.74
N ARG A 37 9.65 1.02 26.53
CA ARG A 37 10.06 0.44 25.25
C ARG A 37 8.91 0.57 24.25
N VAL A 38 9.09 1.42 23.24
CA VAL A 38 8.19 1.51 22.10
C VAL A 38 8.83 0.77 20.92
N ARG A 39 8.11 -0.17 20.31
CA ARG A 39 8.48 -0.75 19.01
C ARG A 39 7.80 0.07 17.93
N ILE A 40 8.58 0.79 17.14
CA ILE A 40 8.12 1.47 15.95
C ILE A 40 8.57 0.59 14.77
N PRO A 41 7.68 -0.18 14.12
CA PRO A 41 8.05 -0.87 12.90
C PRO A 41 8.29 0.18 11.82
N GLU A 42 9.52 0.30 11.34
CA GLU A 42 9.85 1.09 10.15
C GLU A 42 10.22 0.17 9.00
N GLU A 43 9.31 0.08 8.04
CA GLU A 43 9.60 -0.28 6.66
C GLU A 43 8.87 0.71 5.75
N LYS A 44 9.30 1.97 5.73
CA LYS A 44 8.75 3.01 4.86
C LYS A 44 9.56 3.10 3.56
N GLY A 45 9.47 2.08 2.71
CA GLY A 45 10.15 2.07 1.41
C GLY A 45 9.22 1.82 0.23
N SER A 46 8.31 0.85 0.37
CA SER A 46 7.45 0.39 -0.71
C SER A 46 6.44 1.47 -1.17
N ASP A 47 5.84 2.21 -0.23
CA ASP A 47 4.87 3.28 -0.55
C ASP A 47 5.51 4.48 -1.25
N VAL A 48 6.75 4.82 -0.86
CA VAL A 48 7.50 5.93 -1.45
C VAL A 48 7.86 5.61 -2.90
N ASN A 49 8.36 4.40 -3.17
CA ASN A 49 8.70 3.99 -4.52
C ASN A 49 7.46 3.94 -5.42
N LEU A 50 6.34 3.45 -4.89
CA LEU A 50 5.08 3.40 -5.63
C LEU A 50 4.59 4.78 -6.03
N ALA A 51 4.52 5.71 -5.08
CA ALA A 51 4.13 7.10 -5.35
C ALA A 51 5.06 7.77 -6.37
N THR A 52 6.37 7.50 -6.27
CA THR A 52 7.39 8.08 -7.15
C THR A 52 7.22 7.61 -8.59
N HIS A 53 7.10 6.30 -8.82
CA HIS A 53 6.89 5.76 -10.16
C HIS A 53 5.54 6.16 -10.74
N LEU A 54 4.48 6.14 -9.93
CA LEU A 54 3.15 6.58 -10.36
C LEU A 54 3.18 8.02 -10.89
N LEU A 55 3.88 8.94 -10.20
CA LEU A 55 4.03 10.31 -10.68
C LEU A 55 4.94 10.39 -11.91
N PHE A 56 6.10 9.75 -11.87
CA PHE A 56 7.11 9.79 -12.94
C PHE A 56 6.52 9.32 -14.28
N ASP A 57 5.93 8.12 -14.29
CA ASP A 57 5.31 7.53 -15.49
C ASP A 57 4.14 8.40 -16.00
N GLY A 58 3.44 9.10 -15.09
CA GLY A 58 2.38 10.03 -15.44
C GLY A 58 2.89 11.28 -16.15
N PHE A 59 4.02 11.82 -15.70
CA PHE A 59 4.65 12.99 -16.33
C PHE A 59 5.31 12.66 -17.67
N GLU A 60 5.87 11.45 -17.82
CA GLU A 60 6.39 10.96 -19.11
C GLU A 60 5.26 10.60 -20.10
N GLY A 61 4.02 10.47 -19.61
CA GLY A 61 2.87 10.12 -20.45
C GLY A 61 2.81 8.62 -20.79
N ASP A 62 3.45 7.78 -19.99
CA ASP A 62 3.54 6.33 -20.20
C ASP A 62 2.20 5.61 -19.97
N TYR A 63 1.24 6.26 -19.29
CA TYR A 63 -0.11 5.74 -19.10
C TYR A 63 -1.20 6.79 -19.30
N GLN A 64 -2.41 6.30 -19.57
CA GLN A 64 -3.62 7.13 -19.69
C GLN A 64 -4.54 6.95 -18.47
N VAL A 65 -4.51 5.74 -17.89
CA VAL A 65 -5.21 5.41 -16.64
C VAL A 65 -4.28 4.56 -15.78
N ALA A 66 -4.17 4.89 -14.50
CA ALA A 66 -3.44 4.08 -13.52
C ALA A 66 -4.41 3.39 -12.56
N VAL A 67 -4.10 2.16 -12.18
CA VAL A 67 -4.82 1.42 -11.13
C VAL A 67 -3.85 1.08 -10.01
N VAL A 68 -4.13 1.63 -8.83
CA VAL A 68 -3.34 1.43 -7.61
C VAL A 68 -4.06 0.45 -6.70
N VAL A 69 -3.43 -0.69 -6.43
CA VAL A 69 -3.94 -1.67 -5.46
C VAL A 69 -3.25 -1.41 -4.12
N SER A 70 -3.87 -0.60 -3.26
CA SER A 70 -3.34 -0.26 -1.93
C SER A 70 -4.45 0.26 -1.00
N ASN A 71 -4.16 0.24 0.31
CA ASN A 71 -4.96 0.88 1.36
C ASN A 71 -4.18 1.98 2.10
N ASP A 72 -3.02 2.37 1.59
CA ASP A 72 -2.20 3.41 2.21
C ASP A 72 -2.75 4.81 1.91
N SER A 73 -2.93 5.60 2.96
CA SER A 73 -3.31 7.00 2.88
C SER A 73 -2.16 7.89 2.41
N ASP A 74 -0.90 7.44 2.49
CA ASP A 74 0.26 8.20 2.00
C ASP A 74 0.19 8.43 0.47
N LEU A 75 -0.63 7.64 -0.26
CA LEU A 75 -0.87 7.77 -1.70
C LEU A 75 -1.94 8.81 -2.07
N VAL A 76 -2.60 9.47 -1.11
CA VAL A 76 -3.62 10.49 -1.41
C VAL A 76 -3.03 11.64 -2.21
N LEU A 77 -1.91 12.21 -1.75
CA LEU A 77 -1.26 13.33 -2.41
C LEU A 77 -0.81 13.04 -3.85
N PRO A 78 -0.08 11.95 -4.16
CA PRO A 78 0.33 11.66 -5.54
C PRO A 78 -0.88 11.45 -6.46
N ILE A 79 -1.94 10.80 -5.98
CA ILE A 79 -3.18 10.60 -6.76
C ILE A 79 -3.85 11.94 -7.08
N GLU A 80 -4.00 12.82 -6.08
CA GLU A 80 -4.57 14.16 -6.28
C GLU A 80 -3.73 14.98 -7.26
N MET A 81 -2.40 14.92 -7.15
CA MET A 81 -1.49 15.62 -8.06
C MET A 81 -1.67 15.17 -9.50
N ILE A 82 -1.75 13.87 -9.77
CA ILE A 82 -1.94 13.34 -11.13
C ILE A 82 -3.26 13.80 -11.72
N ARG A 83 -4.35 13.65 -10.96
CA ARG A 83 -5.68 14.06 -11.42
C ARG A 83 -5.77 15.57 -11.65
N ALA A 84 -5.22 16.37 -10.75
CA ALA A 84 -5.31 17.83 -10.82
C ALA A 84 -4.32 18.47 -11.81
N ARG A 85 -3.12 17.90 -11.96
CA ARG A 85 -2.04 18.49 -12.79
C ARG A 85 -1.95 17.87 -14.18
N LEU A 86 -2.18 16.57 -14.28
CA LEU A 86 -2.04 15.82 -15.54
C LEU A 86 -3.39 15.50 -16.18
N GLY A 87 -4.49 15.62 -15.43
CA GLY A 87 -5.84 15.28 -15.92
C GLY A 87 -6.01 13.79 -16.20
N LEU A 88 -5.11 12.94 -15.69
CA LEU A 88 -5.16 11.49 -15.88
C LEU A 88 -6.02 10.83 -14.81
N ASP A 89 -6.70 9.75 -15.18
CA ASP A 89 -7.53 8.99 -14.25
C ASP A 89 -6.69 8.02 -13.42
N VAL A 90 -6.94 8.02 -12.11
CA VAL A 90 -6.30 7.08 -11.19
C VAL A 90 -7.36 6.38 -10.35
N GLY A 91 -7.44 5.06 -10.52
CA GLY A 91 -8.33 4.20 -9.76
C GLY A 91 -7.62 3.55 -8.59
N VAL A 92 -8.34 3.35 -7.48
CA VAL A 92 -7.84 2.62 -6.32
C VAL A 92 -8.62 1.35 -6.10
N ILE A 93 -7.92 0.23 -5.91
CA ILE A 93 -8.48 -1.04 -5.49
C ILE A 93 -7.97 -1.37 -4.09
N ASN A 94 -8.84 -1.36 -3.10
CA ASN A 94 -8.48 -1.70 -1.73
C ASN A 94 -8.61 -3.21 -1.49
N PRO A 95 -7.53 -3.92 -1.09
CA PRO A 95 -7.60 -5.34 -0.74
C PRO A 95 -8.38 -5.59 0.57
N HIS A 96 -8.55 -4.58 1.42
CA HIS A 96 -9.28 -4.67 2.67
C HIS A 96 -10.72 -4.16 2.54
N ARG A 97 -11.63 -4.76 3.32
CA ARG A 97 -13.05 -4.36 3.36
C ARG A 97 -13.27 -2.97 3.94
N ASN A 98 -12.34 -2.48 4.76
CA ASN A 98 -12.45 -1.18 5.40
C ASN A 98 -11.99 -0.08 4.44
N ALA A 99 -12.96 0.63 3.86
CA ALA A 99 -12.68 1.77 3.01
C ALA A 99 -12.14 2.95 3.81
N ARG A 100 -11.13 3.64 3.26
CA ARG A 100 -10.66 4.91 3.81
C ARG A 100 -11.28 6.08 3.04
N PRO A 101 -12.09 6.94 3.69
CA PRO A 101 -12.82 8.02 3.02
C PRO A 101 -11.92 8.99 2.25
N PHE A 102 -10.72 9.26 2.75
CA PHE A 102 -9.78 10.20 2.11
C PHE A 102 -9.24 9.66 0.79
N LEU A 103 -8.83 8.39 0.77
CA LEU A 103 -8.32 7.74 -0.44
C LEU A 103 -9.42 7.57 -1.50
N GLN A 104 -10.65 7.30 -1.07
CA GLN A 104 -11.81 7.22 -1.96
C GLN A 104 -12.12 8.55 -2.64
N LYS A 105 -12.00 9.69 -1.92
CA LYS A 105 -12.21 11.02 -2.49
C LYS A 105 -11.12 11.42 -3.48
N ALA A 106 -9.88 11.01 -3.19
CA ALA A 106 -8.73 11.30 -4.04
C ALA A 106 -8.77 10.55 -5.37
N ALA A 107 -9.31 9.33 -5.43
CA ALA A 107 -9.33 8.51 -6.65
C ALA A 107 -10.46 8.92 -7.63
N SER A 108 -10.25 8.68 -8.93
CA SER A 108 -11.31 8.79 -9.96
C SER A 108 -12.36 7.68 -9.79
N PHE A 109 -11.93 6.49 -9.39
CA PHE A 109 -12.83 5.42 -8.97
C PHE A 109 -12.20 4.60 -7.86
N TYR A 110 -13.04 3.99 -7.03
CA TYR A 110 -12.61 3.21 -5.89
C TYR A 110 -13.37 1.89 -5.85
N ARG A 111 -12.66 0.77 -5.69
CA ARG A 111 -13.25 -0.57 -5.56
C ARG A 111 -12.59 -1.32 -4.42
N THR A 112 -13.33 -2.27 -3.87
CA THR A 112 -12.78 -3.28 -2.96
C THR A 112 -12.59 -4.57 -3.73
N VAL A 113 -11.53 -5.33 -3.45
CA VAL A 113 -11.36 -6.67 -4.03
C VAL A 113 -12.53 -7.56 -3.62
N SER A 114 -13.20 -8.20 -4.59
CA SER A 114 -14.35 -9.05 -4.34
C SER A 114 -13.92 -10.48 -3.99
N ASP A 115 -14.71 -11.18 -3.16
CA ASP A 115 -14.45 -12.59 -2.84
C ASP A 115 -14.49 -13.49 -4.10
N GLY A 116 -15.29 -13.10 -5.10
CA GLY A 116 -15.32 -13.78 -6.39
C GLY A 116 -14.00 -13.65 -7.15
N ALA A 117 -13.42 -12.44 -7.19
CA ALA A 117 -12.13 -12.20 -7.82
C ALA A 117 -11.01 -12.95 -7.09
N LEU A 118 -11.03 -12.97 -5.75
CA LEU A 118 -10.08 -13.77 -4.96
C LEU A 118 -10.18 -15.25 -5.30
N ARG A 119 -11.38 -15.83 -5.23
CA ARG A 119 -11.59 -17.26 -5.56
C ARG A 119 -11.13 -17.62 -6.96
N ALA A 120 -11.40 -16.77 -7.95
CA ALA A 120 -10.97 -16.98 -9.32
C ALA A 120 -9.44 -16.84 -9.51
N SER A 121 -8.76 -16.14 -8.61
CA SER A 121 -7.31 -15.90 -8.66
C SER A 121 -6.50 -16.95 -7.88
N HIS A 122 -7.16 -17.89 -7.22
CA HIS A 122 -6.47 -18.98 -6.54
C HIS A 122 -5.92 -19.98 -7.56
N PHE A 123 -4.74 -20.54 -7.27
CA PHE A 123 -4.24 -21.68 -8.01
C PHE A 123 -5.16 -22.90 -7.82
N PRO A 124 -5.21 -23.83 -8.78
CA PRO A 124 -5.86 -25.11 -8.59
C PRO A 124 -5.26 -25.89 -7.40
N ASP A 125 -6.02 -26.82 -6.84
CA ASP A 125 -5.57 -27.65 -5.70
C ASP A 125 -4.32 -28.49 -6.04
N GLU A 126 -4.13 -28.81 -7.32
CA GLU A 126 -2.93 -29.45 -7.84
C GLU A 126 -2.30 -28.61 -8.95
N LEU A 127 -1.02 -28.30 -8.81
CA LEU A 127 -0.22 -27.61 -9.81
C LEU A 127 0.95 -28.51 -10.22
N ARG A 128 1.21 -28.64 -11.53
CA ARG A 128 2.29 -29.47 -12.04
C ARG A 128 3.42 -28.58 -12.58
N ASP A 129 4.62 -28.76 -12.04
CA ASP A 129 5.84 -28.10 -12.54
C ASP A 129 6.84 -29.13 -13.09
N THR A 130 8.04 -28.69 -13.46
CA THR A 130 9.12 -29.55 -13.97
C THR A 130 9.70 -30.51 -12.93
N ARG A 131 9.39 -30.32 -11.64
CA ARG A 131 9.89 -31.11 -10.50
C ARG A 131 8.84 -32.05 -9.92
N GLY A 132 7.56 -31.83 -10.17
CA GLY A 132 6.50 -32.74 -9.74
C GLY A 132 5.11 -32.08 -9.59
N ILE A 133 4.28 -32.67 -8.74
CA ILE A 133 2.94 -32.17 -8.41
C ILE A 133 3.02 -31.45 -7.06
N ILE A 134 2.67 -30.17 -7.05
CA ILE A 134 2.49 -29.33 -5.87
C ILE A 134 1.00 -29.41 -5.48
N ARG A 135 0.71 -29.79 -4.25
CA ARG A 135 -0.66 -29.89 -3.73
C ARG A 135 -0.91 -28.83 -2.68
N LYS A 136 -2.12 -28.27 -2.69
CA LYS A 136 -2.59 -27.41 -1.60
C LYS A 136 -2.57 -28.21 -0.27
N PRO A 137 -2.00 -27.66 0.82
CA PRO A 137 -2.03 -28.33 2.12
C PRO A 137 -3.45 -28.59 2.61
N VAL A 138 -3.64 -29.72 3.29
CA VAL A 138 -4.93 -30.06 3.92
C VAL A 138 -5.23 -29.06 5.03
N GLY A 139 -6.36 -28.35 4.94
CA GLY A 139 -6.82 -27.39 5.96
C GLY A 139 -6.59 -25.91 5.62
N TRP A 140 -6.07 -25.59 4.44
CA TRP A 140 -6.07 -24.24 3.85
C TRP A 140 -7.35 -23.94 3.07
#